data_AF-A0A8T2MJF5-F1
#
_entry.id   AF-A0A8T2MJF5-F1
#
_cell.length_a   1.000
_cell.length_b   1.000
_cell.length_c   1.000
_cell.angle_alpha   90.00
_cell.angle_beta   90.00
_cell.angle_gamma   90.00
#
_symmetry.space_group_name_H-M   'P 1'
#
loop_
_entity.id
_entity.type
_entity.pdbx_description
1 polymer ?
#
loop_
_entity_poly.entity_id
_entity_poly.type
_entity_poly.pdbx_seq_one_letter_code
_entity_poly.pdbx_strand_id
1 'polypeptide(L)'
;MGAGRSKAQDLTYTDPGILKNAHCSSSLKTVVNKAGHSPPPLQCPPCPAAHPLCEQCLYPCLSKGTATCTNNSCHLVATLLSCDLVTDPKSQVKGCPVFRACPKCHNLMMHTAGCKYVACTQCRHAFCFICLQNKAQCIGDIDHWSLTCSKPTAPRQRFQT
;
A
#
# COMPACT_ATOMS: atom_id res chain seq x y z
N MET A 1 -11.41 45.26 -4.25
CA MET A 1 -12.21 44.06 -4.59
C MET A 1 -11.24 43.09 -5.25
N GLY A 2 -10.64 42.14 -4.54
CA GLY A 2 -11.14 40.77 -4.33
C GLY A 2 -10.96 39.95 -5.62
N ALA A 3 -10.32 38.78 -5.70
CA ALA A 3 -9.91 37.77 -4.73
C ALA A 3 -8.75 36.91 -5.32
N GLY A 4 -8.02 36.21 -4.47
CA GLY A 4 -6.92 35.30 -4.84
C GLY A 4 -7.33 33.83 -5.03
N ARG A 5 -6.28 32.98 -5.05
CA ARG A 5 -6.23 31.49 -5.11
C ARG A 5 -6.52 30.88 -6.50
N SER A 6 -5.81 29.89 -7.03
CA SER A 6 -4.72 29.02 -6.55
C SER A 6 -3.92 28.54 -7.76
N LYS A 7 -2.58 28.56 -7.69
CA LYS A 7 -1.74 27.88 -8.68
C LYS A 7 -1.76 26.38 -8.37
N ALA A 8 -2.55 25.61 -9.13
CA ALA A 8 -2.34 24.17 -9.21
C ALA A 8 -0.96 23.94 -9.83
N GLN A 9 0.00 23.46 -9.04
CA GLN A 9 1.32 23.12 -9.54
C GLN A 9 1.19 21.82 -10.33
N ASP A 10 1.24 22.00 -11.64
CA ASP A 10 1.30 20.99 -12.67
C ASP A 10 2.44 20.00 -12.38
N LEU A 11 2.12 18.72 -12.28
CA LEU A 11 3.09 17.65 -12.10
C LEU A 11 3.84 17.48 -13.42
N THR A 12 4.96 18.19 -13.57
CA THR A 12 5.81 18.02 -14.75
C THR A 12 6.49 16.65 -14.69
N TYR A 13 6.00 15.75 -15.54
CA TYR A 13 6.64 14.51 -15.94
C TYR A 13 7.98 14.83 -16.61
N THR A 14 9.08 14.76 -15.86
CA THR A 14 10.43 14.88 -16.43
C THR A 14 11.05 13.49 -16.57
N ASP A 15 11.19 13.07 -17.83
CA ASP A 15 12.22 12.18 -18.39
C ASP A 15 12.39 10.76 -17.77
N PRO A 16 12.23 9.66 -18.55
CA PRO A 16 12.47 8.32 -18.05
C PRO A 16 13.97 8.09 -17.80
N GLY A 17 14.46 8.35 -16.58
CA GLY A 17 15.84 7.93 -16.28
C GLY A 17 16.44 8.25 -14.91
N ILE A 18 15.99 9.28 -14.19
CA ILE A 18 16.66 9.67 -12.93
C ILE A 18 15.65 9.98 -11.84
N LEU A 19 15.48 8.99 -10.97
CA LEU A 19 14.64 9.08 -9.78
C LEU A 19 15.35 9.94 -8.71
N LYS A 20 14.68 10.95 -8.14
CA LYS A 20 15.29 11.88 -7.16
C LYS A 20 14.68 11.73 -5.77
N ASN A 21 15.50 11.91 -4.73
CA ASN A 21 15.04 11.93 -3.34
C ASN A 21 14.27 13.23 -3.04
N ALA A 22 13.08 13.15 -2.44
CA ALA A 22 12.31 14.33 -2.03
C ALA A 22 12.97 15.17 -0.91
N HIS A 23 13.86 14.58 -0.11
CA HIS A 23 14.56 15.24 1.01
C HIS A 23 15.79 16.04 0.58
N CYS A 24 16.56 15.57 -0.41
CA CYS A 24 17.83 16.21 -0.81
C CYS A 24 17.99 16.41 -2.32
N SER A 25 16.95 16.12 -3.11
CA SER A 25 16.92 16.22 -4.58
C SER A 25 17.99 15.43 -5.35
N SER A 26 18.76 14.60 -4.64
CA SER A 26 19.84 13.78 -5.21
C SER A 26 19.27 12.58 -5.96
N SER A 27 19.96 12.16 -7.01
CA SER A 27 19.63 10.96 -7.78
C SER A 27 19.72 9.70 -6.90
N LEU A 28 18.65 8.91 -6.90
CA LEU A 28 18.54 7.64 -6.22
C LEU A 28 19.24 6.55 -7.03
N LYS A 29 19.91 5.63 -6.33
CA LYS A 29 20.49 4.45 -6.94
C LYS A 29 19.63 3.24 -6.62
N THR A 30 19.31 2.45 -7.64
CA THR A 30 18.70 1.13 -7.48
C THR A 30 19.71 0.17 -6.85
N VAL A 31 19.40 -0.39 -5.68
CA VAL A 31 20.29 -1.34 -4.99
C VAL A 31 19.99 -2.76 -5.47
N VAL A 32 20.78 -3.31 -6.39
CA VAL A 32 20.57 -4.71 -6.83
C VAL A 32 21.19 -5.67 -5.82
N ASN A 33 20.37 -6.48 -5.15
CA ASN A 33 20.86 -7.60 -4.34
C ASN A 33 21.32 -8.73 -5.26
N LYS A 34 22.46 -9.37 -4.96
CA LYS A 34 23.07 -10.48 -5.76
C LYS A 34 22.17 -11.73 -5.97
N ALA A 35 20.98 -11.78 -5.39
CA ALA A 35 20.10 -12.95 -5.36
C ALA A 35 18.82 -12.84 -6.23
N GLY A 36 18.66 -11.77 -7.02
CA GLY A 36 17.71 -11.75 -8.15
C GLY A 36 16.21 -11.71 -7.87
N HIS A 37 15.72 -11.74 -6.62
CA HIS A 37 14.27 -11.64 -6.34
C HIS A 37 13.93 -10.88 -5.06
N SER A 38 13.81 -9.56 -5.19
CA SER A 38 12.93 -8.65 -4.44
C SER A 38 13.05 -7.24 -5.06
N PRO A 39 11.97 -6.45 -5.24
CA PRO A 39 12.15 -5.04 -5.62
C PRO A 39 13.01 -4.35 -4.55
N PRO A 40 14.00 -3.52 -4.94
CA PRO A 40 14.98 -3.05 -3.98
C PRO A 40 14.54 -1.76 -3.30
N PRO A 41 14.78 -1.62 -1.98
CA PRO A 41 14.63 -0.34 -1.31
C PRO A 41 15.63 0.63 -1.92
N LEU A 42 15.11 1.73 -2.46
CA LEU A 42 15.94 2.81 -2.94
C LEU A 42 16.62 3.46 -1.74
N GLN A 43 17.94 3.55 -1.78
CA GLN A 43 18.73 4.26 -0.79
C GLN A 43 19.28 5.53 -1.43
N CYS A 44 19.50 6.55 -0.61
CA CYS A 44 20.13 7.80 -1.03
C CYS A 44 21.56 7.86 -0.50
N PRO A 45 22.59 7.51 -1.31
CA PRO A 45 23.99 7.49 -0.89
C PRO A 45 24.53 8.81 -0.31
N PRO A 46 24.15 10.01 -0.82
CA PRO A 46 24.68 11.26 -0.28
C PRO A 46 24.06 11.70 1.05
N CYS A 47 23.03 10.99 1.55
CA CYS A 47 22.45 11.31 2.85
C CYS A 47 23.32 10.71 3.97
N PRO A 48 23.72 11.50 5.00
CA PRO A 48 24.52 11.01 6.14
C PRO A 48 23.89 9.82 6.87
N ALA A 49 22.57 9.70 6.77
CA ALA A 49 21.83 8.53 7.17
C ALA A 49 21.13 7.93 5.95
N ALA A 50 21.63 6.77 5.50
CA ALA A 50 20.96 5.92 4.52
C ALA A 50 19.63 5.43 5.13
N HIS A 51 18.56 6.18 4.88
CA HIS A 51 17.21 5.80 5.22
C HIS A 51 16.58 5.06 4.04
N PRO A 52 15.82 3.98 4.30
CA PRO A 52 14.99 3.38 3.26
C PRO A 52 13.95 4.39 2.77
N LEU A 53 13.64 4.33 1.47
CA LEU A 53 12.62 5.16 0.84
C LEU A 53 11.41 4.31 0.49
N CYS A 54 10.22 4.90 0.61
CA CYS A 54 9.01 4.25 0.13
C CYS A 54 9.09 4.01 -1.38
N GLU A 55 8.83 2.78 -1.83
CA GLU A 55 8.89 2.43 -3.24
C GLU A 55 7.88 3.20 -4.11
N GLN A 56 6.77 3.65 -3.52
CA GLN A 56 5.70 4.32 -4.25
C GLN A 56 5.88 5.84 -4.39
N CYS A 57 6.41 6.51 -3.37
CA CYS A 57 6.49 7.97 -3.32
C CYS A 57 7.88 8.51 -3.00
N LEU A 58 8.87 7.64 -2.79
CA LEU A 58 10.28 7.96 -2.55
C LEU A 58 10.53 8.85 -1.33
N TYR A 59 9.56 8.88 -0.42
CA TYR A 59 9.63 9.65 0.80
C TYR A 59 10.44 8.86 1.84
N PRO A 60 11.30 9.52 2.64
CA PRO A 60 12.06 8.86 3.69
C PRO A 60 11.16 8.12 4.69
N CYS A 61 11.43 6.84 4.91
CA CYS A 61 10.77 6.06 5.96
C CYS A 61 11.44 6.32 7.32
N LEU A 62 10.66 6.25 8.40
CA LEU A 62 11.04 6.76 9.73
C LEU A 62 12.22 6.04 10.42
N SER A 63 12.63 4.86 9.96
CA SER A 63 13.73 4.12 10.62
C SER A 63 14.44 3.11 9.72
N LYS A 64 15.70 2.83 10.08
CA LYS A 64 16.48 1.68 9.59
C LYS A 64 15.83 0.40 10.13
N GLY A 65 15.04 -0.28 9.32
CA GLY A 65 14.50 -1.61 9.64
C GLY A 65 12.97 -1.73 9.62
N THR A 66 12.22 -0.63 9.60
CA THR A 66 10.77 -0.67 9.36
C THR A 66 10.41 0.40 8.33
N ALA A 67 10.22 0.00 7.09
CA ALA A 67 10.02 0.92 5.97
C ALA A 67 8.58 1.48 5.91
N THR A 68 8.03 1.94 7.04
CA THR A 68 6.70 2.55 7.08
C THR A 68 6.75 3.88 6.33
N CYS A 69 6.00 3.97 5.23
CA CYS A 69 5.80 5.24 4.55
C CYS A 69 4.95 6.14 5.45
N THR A 70 5.56 7.18 5.99
CA THR A 70 4.89 8.19 6.84
C THR A 70 4.37 9.37 6.04
N ASN A 71 4.55 9.35 4.71
CA ASN A 71 4.00 10.36 3.83
C ASN A 71 2.50 10.12 3.61
N ASN A 72 1.67 10.89 4.30
CA ASN A 72 0.22 10.86 4.09
C ASN A 72 -0.18 11.28 2.66
N SER A 73 0.68 12.00 1.93
CA SER A 73 0.48 12.35 0.53
C SER A 73 0.98 11.27 -0.45
N CYS A 74 1.52 10.15 0.05
CA CYS A 74 1.79 8.99 -0.79
C CYS A 74 0.47 8.44 -1.31
N HIS A 75 0.28 8.38 -2.63
CA HIS A 75 -0.99 8.00 -3.24
C HIS A 75 -1.55 6.67 -2.70
N LEU A 76 -0.70 5.66 -2.50
CA LEU A 76 -1.11 4.37 -1.93
C LEU A 76 -1.58 4.52 -0.48
N VAL A 77 -0.80 5.18 0.37
CA VAL A 77 -1.14 5.40 1.79
C VAL A 77 -2.39 6.25 1.92
N ALA A 78 -2.48 7.35 1.17
CA ALA A 78 -3.64 8.23 1.11
C ALA A 78 -4.90 7.41 0.77
N THR A 79 -4.87 6.63 -0.31
CA THR A 79 -6.02 5.82 -0.75
C THR A 79 -6.46 4.83 0.32
N LEU A 80 -5.53 4.11 0.95
CA LEU A 80 -5.85 3.13 2.01
C LEU A 80 -6.45 3.79 3.27
N LEU A 81 -6.02 5.02 3.57
CA LEU A 81 -6.48 5.76 4.73
C LEU A 81 -7.80 6.51 4.49
N SER A 82 -8.07 6.97 3.27
CA SER A 82 -9.20 7.87 2.98
C SER A 82 -10.34 7.25 2.18
N CYS A 83 -10.16 6.08 1.55
CA CYS A 83 -11.23 5.49 0.73
C CYS A 83 -12.50 5.22 1.53
N ASP A 84 -13.66 5.28 0.88
CA ASP A 84 -14.94 5.01 1.54
C ASP A 84 -15.04 3.57 2.07
N LEU A 85 -16.08 3.32 2.85
CA LEU A 85 -16.45 1.96 3.26
C LEU A 85 -17.42 1.35 2.24
N VAL A 86 -17.38 0.03 2.09
CA VAL A 86 -18.36 -0.73 1.31
C VAL A 86 -19.73 -0.62 1.97
N THR A 87 -20.70 -0.03 1.28
CA THR A 87 -22.06 0.20 1.78
C THR A 87 -23.09 -0.80 1.28
N ASP A 88 -22.79 -1.54 0.19
CA ASP A 88 -23.72 -2.51 -0.39
C ASP A 88 -24.15 -3.57 0.64
N PRO A 89 -25.45 -3.66 0.98
CA PRO A 89 -25.96 -4.63 1.94
C PRO A 89 -25.80 -6.09 1.50
N LYS A 90 -25.64 -6.36 0.20
CA LYS A 90 -25.42 -7.71 -0.32
C LYS A 90 -23.95 -8.13 -0.30
N SER A 91 -23.04 -7.18 -0.07
CA SER A 91 -21.61 -7.45 -0.04
C SER A 91 -21.21 -8.15 1.26
N GLN A 92 -20.44 -9.24 1.11
CA GLN A 92 -19.89 -9.99 2.24
C GLN A 92 -18.82 -9.22 3.01
N VAL A 93 -18.35 -8.09 2.47
CA VAL A 93 -17.33 -7.23 3.09
C VAL A 93 -17.90 -5.86 3.48
N LYS A 94 -19.23 -5.74 3.63
CA LYS A 94 -19.89 -4.51 4.08
C LYS A 94 -19.20 -3.93 5.33
N GLY A 95 -18.93 -2.63 5.31
CA GLY A 95 -18.23 -1.92 6.38
C GLY A 95 -16.70 -2.01 6.32
N CYS A 96 -16.11 -2.78 5.40
CA CYS A 96 -14.68 -2.71 5.10
C CYS A 96 -14.36 -1.50 4.22
N PRO A 97 -13.13 -0.96 4.25
CA PRO A 97 -12.65 -0.03 3.24
C PRO A 97 -12.78 -0.60 1.83
N VAL A 98 -13.20 0.23 0.86
CA VAL A 98 -13.33 -0.15 -0.57
C VAL A 98 -12.00 -0.64 -1.12
N PHE A 99 -10.91 0.04 -0.74
CA PHE A 99 -9.56 -0.35 -1.09
C PHE A 99 -8.82 -0.91 0.12
N ARG A 100 -8.21 -2.08 -0.08
CA ARG A 100 -7.20 -2.67 0.80
C ARG A 100 -6.00 -3.03 -0.05
N ALA A 101 -4.83 -3.27 0.51
CA ALA A 101 -3.74 -3.85 -0.26
C ALA A 101 -3.38 -5.26 0.19
N CYS A 102 -2.79 -6.00 -0.74
CA CYS A 102 -2.40 -7.38 -0.52
C CYS A 102 -1.40 -7.45 0.66
N PRO A 103 -1.65 -8.29 1.68
CA PRO A 103 -0.76 -8.41 2.84
C PRO A 103 0.63 -8.99 2.51
N LYS A 104 0.80 -9.59 1.32
CA LYS A 104 2.07 -10.18 0.87
C LYS A 104 2.92 -9.26 0.01
N CYS A 105 2.30 -8.48 -0.88
CA CYS A 105 3.02 -7.70 -1.90
C CYS A 105 2.56 -6.24 -2.01
N HIS A 106 1.64 -5.82 -1.15
CA HIS A 106 1.17 -4.43 -1.04
C HIS A 106 0.47 -3.86 -2.28
N ASN A 107 0.21 -4.67 -3.31
CA ASN A 107 -0.61 -4.27 -4.45
C ASN A 107 -2.02 -3.89 -4.00
N LEU A 108 -2.54 -2.76 -4.51
CA LEU A 108 -3.88 -2.26 -4.20
C LEU A 108 -4.94 -3.21 -4.77
N MET A 109 -5.94 -3.52 -3.95
CA MET A 109 -7.00 -4.48 -4.21
C MET A 109 -8.36 -3.84 -3.90
N MET A 110 -9.35 -4.18 -4.71
CA MET A 110 -10.75 -3.86 -4.49
C MET A 110 -11.56 -5.16 -4.50
N HIS A 111 -12.52 -5.29 -3.58
CA HIS A 111 -13.48 -6.40 -3.60
C HIS A 111 -14.58 -6.08 -4.60
N THR A 112 -14.75 -6.93 -5.62
CA THR A 112 -15.71 -6.69 -6.70
C THR A 112 -17.03 -7.42 -6.49
N ALA A 113 -16.98 -8.71 -6.12
CA ALA A 113 -18.14 -9.53 -5.82
C ALA A 113 -17.75 -10.86 -5.17
N GLY A 114 -18.74 -11.59 -4.68
CA GLY A 114 -18.60 -12.97 -4.22
C GLY A 114 -18.21 -13.09 -2.74
N CYS A 115 -17.41 -14.10 -2.43
CA CYS A 115 -17.02 -14.45 -1.07
C CYS A 115 -16.07 -13.40 -0.45
N LYS A 116 -15.90 -13.44 0.88
CA LYS A 116 -14.94 -12.62 1.64
C LYS A 116 -13.46 -12.86 1.27
N TYR A 117 -13.14 -13.95 0.57
CA TYR A 117 -11.76 -14.26 0.16
C TYR A 117 -11.47 -13.70 -1.24
N VAL A 118 -10.32 -13.04 -1.38
CA VAL A 118 -9.81 -12.55 -2.66
C VAL A 118 -8.44 -13.13 -2.95
N ALA A 119 -8.08 -13.23 -4.24
CA ALA A 119 -6.74 -13.55 -4.68
C ALA A 119 -6.08 -12.30 -5.26
N CYS A 120 -4.86 -11.99 -4.80
CA CYS A 120 -4.09 -10.89 -5.35
C CYS A 120 -3.82 -11.12 -6.85
N THR A 121 -4.11 -10.12 -7.69
CA THR A 121 -3.87 -10.20 -9.14
C THR A 121 -2.38 -10.27 -9.48
N GLN A 122 -1.52 -9.67 -8.63
CA GLN A 122 -0.07 -9.64 -8.84
C GLN A 122 0.64 -10.90 -8.33
N CYS A 123 0.45 -11.26 -7.05
CA CYS A 123 1.24 -12.33 -6.42
C CYS A 123 0.44 -13.61 -6.13
N ARG A 124 -0.84 -13.67 -6.54
CA ARG A 124 -1.77 -14.80 -6.35
C ARG A 124 -2.03 -15.19 -4.89
N HIS A 125 -1.52 -14.44 -3.93
CA HIS A 125 -1.78 -14.68 -2.51
C HIS A 125 -3.28 -14.53 -2.22
N ALA A 126 -3.89 -15.57 -1.65
CA ALA A 126 -5.29 -15.59 -1.27
C ALA A 126 -5.45 -15.23 0.22
N PHE A 127 -6.30 -14.25 0.50
CA PHE A 127 -6.50 -13.72 1.85
C PHE A 127 -7.95 -13.28 2.07
N CYS A 128 -8.34 -13.15 3.34
CA CYS A 128 -9.65 -12.63 3.71
C CYS A 128 -9.64 -11.10 3.62
N PHE A 129 -10.57 -10.53 2.85
CA PHE A 129 -10.67 -9.08 2.69
C PHE A 129 -11.15 -8.36 3.97
N ILE A 130 -11.72 -9.09 4.93
CA ILE A 130 -12.18 -8.53 6.20
C ILE A 130 -11.02 -8.41 7.20
N CYS A 131 -10.35 -9.53 7.50
CA CYS A 131 -9.33 -9.61 8.55
C CYS A 131 -7.89 -9.56 8.02
N LEU A 132 -7.69 -9.57 6.70
CA LEU A 132 -6.39 -9.52 6.01
C LEU A 132 -5.45 -10.70 6.27
N GLN A 133 -5.86 -11.71 7.01
CA GLN A 133 -5.08 -12.94 7.18
C GLN A 133 -5.16 -13.81 5.94
N ASN A 134 -4.18 -14.69 5.77
CA ASN A 134 -4.19 -15.65 4.67
C ASN A 134 -5.47 -16.52 4.73
N LYS A 135 -5.91 -17.02 3.57
CA LYS A 135 -7.16 -17.79 3.49
C LYS A 135 -7.19 -18.97 4.47
N ALA A 136 -6.09 -19.74 4.57
CA ALA A 136 -5.99 -20.91 5.42
C ALA A 136 -6.15 -20.59 6.93
N GLN A 137 -5.48 -19.55 7.42
CA GLN A 137 -5.52 -19.08 8.81
C GLN A 137 -6.86 -18.43 9.16
N CYS A 138 -7.53 -17.82 8.18
CA CYS A 138 -8.86 -17.28 8.38
C CYS A 138 -9.92 -18.38 8.45
N ILE A 139 -9.77 -19.45 7.66
CA ILE A 139 -10.63 -20.63 7.75
C ILE A 139 -10.38 -21.34 9.08
N GLY A 140 -9.13 -21.56 9.51
CA GLY A 140 -8.88 -22.33 10.73
C GLY A 140 -9.60 -23.68 10.69
N ASP A 141 -10.36 -24.00 11.75
CA ASP A 141 -11.19 -25.22 11.86
C ASP A 141 -12.69 -24.97 11.59
N ILE A 142 -13.10 -23.76 11.19
CA ILE A 142 -14.51 -23.43 10.90
C ILE A 142 -14.90 -23.77 9.47
N ASP A 143 -16.21 -23.90 9.26
CA ASP A 143 -16.81 -24.13 7.94
C ASP A 143 -16.35 -23.09 6.92
N HIS A 144 -15.70 -23.59 5.86
CA HIS A 144 -15.20 -22.78 4.74
C HIS A 144 -16.33 -22.14 3.93
N TRP A 145 -17.58 -22.60 4.10
CA TRP A 145 -18.77 -22.04 3.49
C TRP A 145 -19.35 -20.84 4.24
N SER A 146 -18.87 -20.56 5.46
CA SER A 146 -19.31 -19.39 6.21
C SER A 146 -19.03 -18.12 5.39
N LEU A 147 -20.07 -17.35 5.15
CA LEU A 147 -19.96 -16.08 4.42
C LEU A 147 -19.40 -14.96 5.30
N THR A 148 -19.43 -15.13 6.63
CA THR A 148 -18.91 -14.17 7.61
C THR A 148 -17.48 -14.51 8.04
N CYS A 149 -16.74 -13.50 8.52
CA CYS A 149 -15.45 -13.72 9.17
C CYS A 149 -15.65 -13.65 10.69
N SER A 150 -15.14 -14.64 11.43
CA SER A 150 -15.18 -14.66 12.90
C SER A 150 -14.16 -13.72 13.53
N LYS A 151 -13.19 -13.22 12.76
CA LYS A 151 -12.14 -12.31 13.22
C LYS A 151 -12.60 -10.86 13.06
N PRO A 152 -12.11 -9.93 13.90
CA PRO A 152 -12.44 -8.52 13.77
C PRO A 152 -12.01 -7.98 12.41
N THR A 153 -12.77 -7.02 11.89
CA THR A 153 -12.40 -6.27 10.69
C THR A 153 -11.06 -5.59 10.93
N ALA A 154 -10.10 -5.86 10.03
CA ALA A 154 -8.78 -5.27 10.14
C ALA A 154 -8.87 -3.75 9.93
N PRO A 155 -8.07 -2.96 10.67
CA PRO A 155 -8.02 -1.51 10.50
C PRO A 155 -7.53 -1.13 9.11
N ARG A 156 -7.60 0.17 8.79
CA ARG A 156 -7.01 0.72 7.56
C ARG A 156 -5.51 0.47 7.54
N GLN A 157 -5.01 -0.02 6.42
CA GLN A 157 -3.62 -0.45 6.30
C GLN A 157 -2.70 0.76 6.13
N ARG A 158 -1.56 0.68 6.81
CA ARG A 158 -0.35 1.46 6.51
C ARG A 158 0.72 0.43 6.20
N PHE A 159 1.22 0.43 4.97
CA PHE A 159 2.24 -0.55 4.59
C PHE A 159 3.63 -0.06 4.91
N GLN A 160 4.48 -1.04 5.21
CA GLN A 160 5.91 -0.94 5.12
C GLN A 160 6.28 -1.37 3.70
N THR A 161 6.77 -0.45 2.88
CA THR A 161 7.38 -0.77 1.57
C THR A 161 8.87 -0.53 1.70
#